data_AF-A0A3B8NPT2-F1
#
_entry.id   AF-A0A3B8NPT2-F1
#
_cell.length_a   1.000
_cell.length_b   1.000
_cell.length_c   1.000
_cell.angle_alpha   90.00
_cell.angle_beta   90.00
_cell.angle_gamma   90.00
#
_symmetry.space_group_name_H-M   'P 1'
#
loop_
_entity.id
_entity.type
_entity.pdbx_description
1 polymer ?
#
loop_
_entity_poly.entity_id
_entity_poly.type
_entity_poly.pdbx_seq_one_letter_code
_entity_poly.pdbx_strand_id
1 'polypeptide(L)' 'MEVRCSLCGRKEVIKKTHKDYQRLAKNPNAVYFCKMCQMKLQHDASEYNKPKKPIG' A
#
# COMPACT_ATOMS: atom_id res chain seq x y z
N MET A 1 -0.50 16.87 3.19
CA MET A 1 0.01 16.22 4.43
C MET A 1 1.23 15.41 4.08
N GLU A 2 2.33 15.53 4.81
CA GLU A 2 3.48 14.65 4.65
C GLU A 2 3.20 13.33 5.38
N VAL A 3 3.45 12.21 4.72
CA VAL A 3 3.33 10.87 5.32
C VAL A 3 4.51 10.00 4.91
N ARG A 4 4.81 9.00 5.73
CA ARG A 4 5.91 8.06 5.53
C ARG A 4 5.37 6.67 5.20
N CYS A 5 5.92 6.05 4.16
CA CYS A 5 5.64 4.66 3.84
C CYS A 5 6.16 3.75 4.94
N SER A 6 5.30 2.88 5.48
CA SER A 6 5.65 1.92 6.53
C SER A 6 6.54 0.78 6.04
N LEU A 7 6.63 0.55 4.71
CA LEU A 7 7.46 -0.53 4.15
C LEU A 7 8.88 -0.06 3.81
N CYS A 8 9.02 1.02 3.05
CA CYS A 8 10.32 1.50 2.57
C CYS A 8 10.80 2.80 3.23
N GLY A 9 9.98 3.41 4.10
CA GLY A 9 10.34 4.65 4.79
C GLY A 9 10.31 5.92 3.95
N ARG A 10 9.94 5.85 2.66
CA ARG A 10 9.84 7.02 1.76
C ARG A 10 8.80 8.02 2.27
N LYS A 11 9.13 9.30 2.23
CA LYS A 11 8.22 10.41 2.53
C LYS A 11 7.50 10.86 1.26
N GLU A 12 6.19 11.06 1.34
CA GLU A 12 5.36 11.54 0.24
C GLU A 12 4.36 12.58 0.73
N VAL A 13 4.06 13.56 -0.13
CA VAL A 13 3.08 14.60 0.17
C VAL A 13 1.73 14.21 -0.43
N ILE A 14 0.77 13.87 0.44
CA ILE A 14 -0.59 13.51 0.05
C ILE A 14 -1.48 14.74 0.01
N LYS A 15 -2.18 14.92 -1.11
CA LYS A 15 -3.20 15.96 -1.33
C LYS A 15 -4.60 15.47 -0.93
N LYS A 16 -5.54 16.39 -0.71
CA LYS A 16 -6.94 16.09 -0.34
C LYS A 16 -7.67 15.16 -1.32
N THR A 17 -7.24 15.14 -2.58
CA THR A 17 -7.79 14.30 -3.66
C THR A 17 -7.29 12.85 -3.62
N HIS A 18 -6.31 12.53 -2.80
CA HIS A 18 -5.78 11.18 -2.72
C HIS A 18 -6.72 10.26 -1.94
N LYS A 19 -6.91 9.02 -2.41
CA LYS A 19 -7.78 8.02 -1.78
C LYS A 19 -7.50 7.81 -0.28
N ASP A 20 -6.22 7.82 0.10
CA ASP A 20 -5.81 7.60 1.50
C ASP A 20 -5.88 8.86 2.37
N TYR A 21 -6.13 10.04 1.81
CA TYR A 21 -6.10 11.29 2.56
C TYR A 21 -7.10 11.30 3.72
N GLN A 22 -8.36 10.92 3.47
CA GLN A 22 -9.37 10.90 4.52
C GLN A 22 -9.03 9.91 5.64
N ARG A 23 -8.48 8.74 5.29
CA ARG A 23 -8.09 7.70 6.26
C ARG A 23 -6.92 8.18 7.13
N LEU A 24 -5.89 8.76 6.53
CA LEU A 24 -4.71 9.25 7.22
C LEU A 24 -5.00 10.53 8.02
N ALA A 25 -5.92 11.37 7.55
CA ALA A 25 -6.36 12.57 8.27
C ALA A 25 -7.17 12.22 9.52
N LYS A 26 -8.02 11.20 9.47
CA LYS A 26 -8.75 10.69 10.64
C LYS A 26 -7.83 9.99 11.64
N ASN A 27 -6.90 9.18 11.13
CA ASN A 27 -5.98 8.37 11.94
C ASN A 27 -4.53 8.61 11.49
N PRO A 28 -3.79 9.53 12.14
CA PRO A 28 -2.40 9.84 11.78
C PRO A 28 -1.44 8.66 11.89
N ASN A 29 -1.77 7.68 12.76
CA ASN A 29 -1.00 6.45 12.96
C ASN A 29 -1.39 5.33 11.98
N ALA A 30 -2.28 5.58 11.02
CA ALA A 30 -2.69 4.56 10.07
C ALA A 30 -1.53 4.17 9.14
N VAL A 31 -1.41 2.86 8.88
CA VAL A 31 -0.38 2.31 7.98
C VAL A 31 -0.57 2.90 6.58
N TYR A 32 0.53 3.42 6.01
CA TYR A 32 0.57 3.93 4.65
C TYR A 32 1.63 3.18 3.84
N PHE A 33 1.29 2.82 2.61
CA PHE A 33 2.24 2.27 1.65
C PHE A 33 2.32 3.20 0.44
N CYS A 34 3.53 3.58 0.04
CA CYS A 34 3.71 4.32 -1.20
C CYS A 34 3.27 3.50 -2.40
N LYS A 35 3.01 4.16 -3.53
CA LYS A 35 2.51 3.52 -4.75
C LYS A 35 3.34 2.29 -5.16
N MET A 36 4.67 2.41 -5.12
CA MET A 36 5.58 1.32 -5.50
C MET A 36 5.47 0.11 -4.57
N CYS A 37 5.48 0.34 -3.26
CA CYS A 37 5.36 -0.73 -2.27
C CYS A 37 3.98 -1.39 -2.33
N GLN A 38 2.93 -0.60 -2.55
CA GLN A 38 1.57 -1.13 -2.69
C GLN A 38 1.45 -2.01 -3.94
N MET A 39 1.99 -1.59 -5.09
CA MET A 39 1.99 -2.40 -6.32
C MET A 39 2.78 -3.69 -6.15
N LYS A 40 3.96 -3.63 -5.52
CA LYS A 40 4.77 -4.82 -5.24
C LYS A 40 4.01 -5.80 -4.35
N LEU A 41 3.44 -5.33 -3.24
CA LEU A 41 2.67 -6.17 -2.33
C LEU A 41 1.46 -6.82 -3.02
N GLN A 42 0.76 -6.08 -3.88
CA GLN A 42 -0.36 -6.61 -4.66
C GLN A 42 0.09 -7.68 -5.66
N HIS A 43 1.22 -7.46 -6.33
CA HIS A 43 1.81 -8.46 -7.23
C HIS A 43 2.19 -9.73 -6.46
N ASP A 44 2.96 -9.60 -5.38
CA ASP A 44 3.41 -10.74 -4.57
C ASP A 44 2.23 -11.53 -4.00
N ALA A 45 1.18 -10.85 -3.52
CA ALA A 45 -0.04 -11.50 -3.06
C ALA A 45 -0.79 -12.20 -4.20
N SER A 46 -0.81 -11.63 -5.40
CA SER A 46 -1.45 -12.25 -6.56
C SER A 46 -0.71 -13.52 -6.98
N GLU A 47 0.63 -13.48 -7.03
CA GLU A 47 1.48 -14.63 -7.33
C GLU A 47 1.30 -15.75 -6.30
N TYR A 48 1.30 -15.40 -5.01
CA TYR A 48 1.12 -16.37 -3.92
C TYR A 48 -0.25 -17.05 -3.97
N ASN A 49 -1.31 -16.30 -4.30
CA ASN A 49 -2.68 -16.81 -4.36
C ASN A 49 -3.02 -17.48 -5.69
N LYS A 50 -2.07 -17.64 -6.62
CA LYS A 50 -2.34 -18.41 -7.84
C LYS A 50 -2.75 -19.83 -7.46
N PRO A 51 -3.86 -20.35 -8.03
CA PRO A 51 -4.29 -21.71 -7.76
C PRO A 51 -3.17 -22.66 -8.18
N LYS A 52 -2.74 -23.52 -7.24
CA LYS A 52 -1.81 -24.60 -7.56
C LYS A 52 -2.51 -25.51 -8.56
N LYS A 53 -1.89 -25.72 -9.73
CA LYS A 53 -2.43 -26.62 -10.75
C LYS A 53 -2.70 -27.99 -10.11
N PRO A 54 -3.86 -28.62 -10.36
CA PRO A 54 -4.07 -29.99 -9.94
C PRO A 54 -2.96 -30.85 -10.52
N ILE A 55 -2.32 -31.66 -9.67
CA ILE A 55 -1.37 -32.68 -10.09
C ILE A 55 -2.25 -33.77 -10.71
N GLY A 56 -2.23 -33.85 -12.04
CA GLY A 56 -2.86 -34.94 -12.79
C GLY A 56 -2.04 -36.21 -12.76
#